data_AF-A0AAW8CJ71-F1
#
_entry.id   AF-A0AAW8CJ71-F1
#
_cell.length_a   1.000
_cell.length_b   1.000
_cell.length_c   1.000
_cell.angle_alpha   90.00
_cell.angle_beta   90.00
_cell.angle_gamma   90.00
#
_symmetry.space_group_name_H-M   'P 1'
#
loop_
_entity.id
_entity.type
_entity.pdbx_description
1 polymer ?
#
loop_
_entity_poly.entity_id
_entity_poly.type
_entity_poly.pdbx_seq_one_letter_code
_entity_poly.pdbx_strand_id
1 'polypeptide(L)'
;MTKINKLSLVILMSFSLSNTSFAVEAAKPNIALNISNIIYHTANIPATLYRHKETIGELLKGDIINPNSGFIGRIFGLGESLANGKISKVIKLSSDLGKEVTSIIDNAAQIRNISEESLPGAFINTIYNIPNEVVKATNNILEKTADTVVERSSNYKEAKETIAKNKKEIEQDKKQIEIIGKNNQGLQKEVKNITQKVNDYGVEINQVKEKTKVVEKSTRDVLENVRGTQQLLSTNTNLIRNNTNEINHIKTDLNNRYNQVNNKVKHNRNTSSRGIASIAAMSNIPLPAIVGKTTVGIGIGHYDQKTALAAGVGRYYENGTAMKLSVGLAGSQLSVGGGVSYSF
;
A
#
# COMPACT_ATOMS: atom_id res chain seq x y z
N MET A 1 66.07 56.17 32.16
CA MET A 1 66.39 54.98 32.97
C MET A 1 65.59 55.03 34.27
N THR A 2 64.62 54.11 34.39
CA THR A 2 64.28 53.33 35.60
C THR A 2 64.19 54.02 36.98
N LYS A 3 62.97 54.11 37.56
CA LYS A 3 62.46 53.28 38.68
C LYS A 3 61.40 54.00 39.55
N ILE A 4 60.24 53.34 39.67
CA ILE A 4 59.52 52.92 40.90
C ILE A 4 59.60 53.82 42.14
N ASN A 5 58.44 54.23 42.68
CA ASN A 5 58.07 54.25 44.12
C ASN A 5 56.60 54.70 44.23
N LYS A 6 55.64 53.89 44.72
CA LYS A 6 55.35 53.38 46.08
C LYS A 6 54.04 54.01 46.58
N LEU A 7 53.11 53.11 46.84
CA LEU A 7 51.86 53.21 47.58
C LEU A 7 52.04 53.91 48.94
N SER A 8 51.09 54.78 49.34
CA SER A 8 50.66 54.95 50.74
C SER A 8 49.34 55.71 50.88
N LEU A 9 48.52 55.14 51.78
CA LEU A 9 47.22 55.48 52.34
C LEU A 9 47.23 56.80 53.15
N VAL A 10 46.14 57.59 53.16
CA VAL A 10 45.86 58.54 54.27
C VAL A 10 44.35 58.66 54.56
N ILE A 11 43.95 58.05 55.68
CA ILE A 11 42.85 58.46 56.56
C ILE A 11 43.38 59.61 57.41
N LEU A 12 42.69 60.76 57.53
CA LEU A 12 43.01 61.72 58.58
C LEU A 12 41.75 62.43 59.12
N MET A 13 41.43 62.13 60.37
CA MET A 13 40.66 62.97 61.31
C MET A 13 41.64 63.74 62.21
N SER A 14 41.16 64.89 62.71
CA SER A 14 41.48 65.64 63.96
C SER A 14 42.69 66.62 64.07
N PHE A 15 42.34 67.91 64.38
CA PHE A 15 42.84 68.90 65.40
C PHE A 15 44.38 69.14 65.54
N SER A 16 44.99 70.32 65.79
CA SER A 16 44.63 71.63 66.42
C SER A 16 45.79 72.68 66.38
N LEU A 17 45.47 74.00 66.33
CA LEU A 17 46.12 75.25 66.88
C LEU A 17 47.59 75.63 66.50
N SER A 18 48.02 76.90 66.26
CA SER A 18 47.70 78.22 66.89
C SER A 18 48.23 79.49 66.15
N ASN A 19 47.44 80.58 66.22
CA ASN A 19 47.68 82.06 66.43
C ASN A 19 48.63 82.90 65.52
N THR A 20 48.41 84.18 65.11
CA THR A 20 47.63 85.36 65.60
C THR A 20 47.15 86.29 64.43
N SER A 21 45.87 86.71 64.38
CA SER A 21 45.27 88.03 64.74
C SER A 21 45.30 89.18 63.70
N PHE A 22 44.23 89.33 62.91
CA PHE A 22 43.56 90.62 62.65
C PHE A 22 42.05 90.39 62.67
N ALA A 23 41.34 91.18 63.47
CA ALA A 23 39.92 91.02 63.76
C ALA A 23 39.04 91.42 62.56
N VAL A 24 38.14 90.53 62.15
CA VAL A 24 36.89 90.86 61.47
C VAL A 24 35.78 90.13 62.22
N GLU A 25 34.80 90.91 62.64
CA GLU A 25 33.64 90.54 63.45
C GLU A 25 32.85 89.38 62.82
N ALA A 26 32.66 88.28 63.56
CA ALA A 26 31.89 87.12 63.11
C ALA A 26 30.39 87.47 63.08
N ALA A 27 29.79 87.47 61.89
CA ALA A 27 28.36 87.68 61.72
C ALA A 27 27.57 86.64 62.53
N LYS A 28 26.69 87.09 63.45
CA LYS A 28 25.80 86.21 64.21
C LYS A 28 24.97 85.35 63.23
N PRO A 29 24.94 84.03 63.37
CA PRO A 29 24.21 83.18 62.44
C PRO A 29 22.69 83.45 62.58
N ASN A 30 22.01 83.61 61.45
CA ASN A 30 20.62 84.07 61.38
C ASN A 30 19.67 82.86 61.35
N ILE A 31 18.87 82.68 62.40
CA ILE A 31 17.90 81.57 62.53
C ILE A 31 16.96 81.48 61.32
N ALA A 32 16.46 82.62 60.83
CA ALA A 32 15.55 82.64 59.69
C ALA A 32 16.24 82.18 58.39
N LEU A 33 17.52 82.54 58.22
CA LEU A 33 18.33 82.09 57.09
C LEU A 33 18.56 80.57 57.15
N ASN A 34 18.91 80.05 58.32
CA ASN A 34 19.14 78.61 58.49
C ASN A 34 17.86 77.79 58.32
N ILE A 35 16.70 78.29 58.80
CA ILE A 35 15.39 77.66 58.57
C ILE A 35 15.06 77.68 57.07
N SER A 36 15.28 78.81 56.40
CA SER A 36 15.07 78.93 54.94
C SER A 36 15.96 77.95 54.16
N ASN A 37 17.22 77.78 54.57
CA ASN A 37 18.14 76.83 53.96
C ASN A 37 17.69 75.38 54.17
N ILE A 38 17.20 75.03 55.36
CA ILE A 38 16.63 73.69 55.63
C ILE A 38 15.45 73.43 54.70
N ILE A 39 14.51 74.39 54.58
CA ILE A 39 13.35 74.25 53.71
C ILE A 39 13.80 74.09 52.24
N TYR A 40 14.76 74.90 51.80
CA TYR A 40 15.29 74.87 50.45
C TYR A 40 15.91 73.50 50.10
N HIS A 41 16.85 73.02 50.92
CA HIS A 41 17.53 71.75 50.68
C HIS A 41 16.56 70.56 50.82
N THR A 42 15.58 70.63 51.72
CA THR A 42 14.54 69.59 51.85
C THR A 42 13.68 69.51 50.59
N ALA A 43 13.29 70.65 50.01
CA ALA A 43 12.54 70.70 48.76
C ALA A 43 13.36 70.23 47.54
N ASN A 44 14.68 70.33 47.60
CA ASN A 44 15.58 69.95 46.51
C ASN A 44 15.95 68.45 46.52
N ILE A 45 15.70 67.72 47.61
CA ILE A 45 15.88 66.25 47.66
C ILE A 45 15.03 65.53 46.58
N PRO A 46 13.70 65.76 46.48
CA PRO A 46 12.88 65.21 45.39
C PRO A 46 13.38 65.60 44.00
N ALA A 47 13.85 66.84 43.82
CA ALA A 47 14.38 67.33 42.55
C ALA A 47 15.70 66.62 42.17
N THR A 48 16.58 66.36 43.14
CA THR A 48 17.82 65.58 42.93
C THR A 48 17.51 64.13 42.58
N LEU A 49 16.54 63.50 43.23
CA LEU A 49 16.07 62.17 42.85
C LEU A 49 15.55 62.14 41.41
N TYR A 50 14.75 63.14 41.03
CA TYR A 50 14.22 63.23 39.66
C TYR A 50 15.30 63.46 38.60
N ARG A 51 16.31 64.30 38.89
CA ARG A 51 17.46 64.54 38.00
C ARG A 51 18.23 63.25 37.69
N HIS A 52 18.26 62.32 38.62
CA HIS A 52 18.96 61.04 38.50
C HIS A 52 18.03 59.85 38.20
N LYS A 53 16.78 60.10 37.74
CA LYS A 53 15.75 59.06 37.49
C LYS A 53 16.20 57.91 36.60
N GLU A 54 17.09 58.15 35.65
CA GLU A 54 17.63 57.13 34.74
C GLU A 54 18.61 56.21 35.46
N THR A 55 19.57 56.78 36.20
CA THR A 55 20.50 56.05 37.07
C THR A 55 19.76 55.23 38.12
N ILE A 56 18.73 55.83 38.72
CA ILE A 56 17.83 55.14 39.62
C ILE A 56 17.17 54.00 38.84
N GLY A 57 16.52 54.27 37.71
CA GLY A 57 15.90 53.24 36.86
C GLY A 57 16.82 52.08 36.45
N GLU A 58 18.12 52.31 36.24
CA GLU A 58 19.12 51.27 35.96
C GLU A 58 19.54 50.49 37.22
N LEU A 59 19.71 51.17 38.38
CA LEU A 59 19.84 50.51 39.70
C LEU A 59 18.63 49.62 39.97
N LEU A 60 17.41 50.12 39.67
CA LEU A 60 16.14 49.43 39.85
C LEU A 60 15.93 48.24 38.89
N LYS A 61 16.69 48.15 37.79
CA LYS A 61 16.66 47.01 36.85
C LYS A 61 17.73 45.97 37.15
N GLY A 62 18.61 46.23 38.13
CA GLY A 62 19.77 45.37 38.43
C GLY A 62 20.89 45.47 37.40
N ASP A 63 20.88 46.51 36.54
CA ASP A 63 21.85 46.65 35.43
C ASP A 63 23.22 47.18 35.89
N ILE A 64 23.32 47.72 37.12
CA ILE A 64 24.54 48.39 37.65
C ILE A 64 25.32 47.49 38.63
N ILE A 65 24.59 46.78 39.50
CA ILE A 65 25.16 45.83 40.47
C ILE A 65 24.82 44.43 39.95
N ASN A 66 25.81 43.73 39.40
CA ASN A 66 25.68 42.32 39.06
C ASN A 66 25.76 41.49 40.37
N PRO A 67 24.68 40.83 40.83
CA PRO A 67 24.72 40.02 42.05
C PRO A 67 25.57 38.75 41.92
N ASN A 68 26.00 38.37 40.70
CA ASN A 68 26.87 37.21 40.48
C ASN A 68 28.38 37.51 40.59
N SER A 69 28.79 38.74 40.94
CA SER A 69 30.19 39.07 41.17
C SER A 69 30.34 39.89 42.46
N GLY A 70 30.60 39.22 43.58
CA GLY A 70 30.80 39.84 44.89
C GLY A 70 31.83 40.98 44.89
N PHE A 71 31.77 41.81 45.94
CA PHE A 71 32.54 43.06 46.11
C PHE A 71 34.06 42.95 45.84
N ILE A 72 34.64 41.76 45.99
CA ILE A 72 36.08 41.49 45.80
C ILE A 72 36.41 41.06 44.35
N GLY A 73 35.47 40.51 43.59
CA GLY A 73 35.71 40.02 42.22
C GLY A 73 35.87 41.12 41.16
N ARG A 74 35.48 42.36 41.48
CA ARG A 74 35.62 43.53 40.58
C ARG A 74 36.81 44.44 40.90
N ILE A 75 37.47 44.29 42.05
CA ILE A 75 38.65 45.10 42.38
C ILE A 75 39.90 44.55 41.66
N PHE A 76 39.95 43.24 41.39
CA PHE A 76 41.12 42.58 40.77
C PHE A 76 40.88 41.98 39.37
N GLY A 77 39.64 42.00 38.87
CA GLY A 77 39.30 41.65 37.49
C GLY A 77 39.33 42.87 36.57
N LEU A 78 40.53 43.34 36.25
CA LEU A 78 40.80 44.50 35.39
C LEU A 78 40.24 44.27 33.97
N GLY A 79 39.43 45.19 33.46
CA GLY A 79 39.05 45.22 32.05
C GLY A 79 37.81 46.04 31.73
N GLU A 80 36.62 45.53 32.06
CA GLU A 80 35.40 46.04 31.41
C GLU A 80 34.41 46.76 32.34
N SER A 81 34.54 46.60 33.66
CA SER A 81 33.54 47.14 34.61
C SER A 81 33.83 48.54 35.17
N LEU A 82 35.05 49.05 35.00
CA LEU A 82 35.38 50.47 35.22
C LEU A 82 34.95 51.36 34.04
N ALA A 83 34.68 50.77 32.87
CA ALA A 83 34.43 51.49 31.62
C ALA A 83 32.96 51.85 31.37
N ASN A 84 32.00 51.18 32.02
CA ASN A 84 30.59 51.54 31.90
C ASN A 84 30.24 52.55 32.98
N GLY A 85 30.13 53.83 32.60
CA GLY A 85 29.84 55.01 33.43
C GLY A 85 28.56 54.96 34.29
N LYS A 86 28.00 53.79 34.55
CA LYS A 86 26.87 53.54 35.44
C LYS A 86 27.26 53.59 36.93
N ILE A 87 28.43 53.07 37.32
CA ILE A 87 28.92 53.21 38.71
C ILE A 87 29.24 54.67 39.04
N SER A 88 29.85 55.41 38.10
CA SER A 88 30.10 56.84 38.28
C SER A 88 28.81 57.66 38.37
N LYS A 89 27.74 57.27 37.66
CA LYS A 89 26.40 57.85 37.82
C LYS A 89 25.83 57.61 39.23
N VAL A 90 26.00 56.42 39.82
CA VAL A 90 25.55 56.10 41.19
C VAL A 90 26.35 56.87 42.24
N ILE A 91 27.68 56.97 42.07
CA ILE A 91 28.53 57.80 42.93
C ILE A 91 28.09 59.28 42.86
N LYS A 92 27.70 59.76 41.67
CA LYS A 92 27.20 61.13 41.49
C LYS A 92 25.84 61.36 42.15
N LEU A 93 24.89 60.42 42.02
CA LEU A 93 23.61 60.44 42.74
C LEU A 93 23.82 60.49 44.27
N SER A 94 24.69 59.63 44.79
CA SER A 94 25.02 59.60 46.22
C SER A 94 25.67 60.90 46.70
N SER A 95 26.61 61.45 45.92
CA SER A 95 27.25 62.72 46.22
C SER A 95 26.27 63.89 46.22
N ASP A 96 25.36 63.96 45.23
CA ASP A 96 24.41 65.06 45.10
C ASP A 96 23.33 65.01 46.20
N LEU A 97 22.83 63.82 46.55
CA LEU A 97 21.93 63.67 47.71
C LEU A 97 22.64 63.97 49.03
N GLY A 98 23.89 63.52 49.17
CA GLY A 98 24.70 63.75 50.36
C GLY A 98 24.89 65.23 50.65
N LYS A 99 25.13 66.05 49.61
CA LYS A 99 25.24 67.51 49.76
C LYS A 99 23.97 68.13 50.36
N GLU A 100 22.79 67.80 49.83
CA GLU A 100 21.52 68.35 50.32
C GLU A 100 21.26 67.95 51.78
N VAL A 101 21.50 66.69 52.13
CA VAL A 101 21.30 66.17 53.49
C VAL A 101 22.29 66.78 54.48
N THR A 102 23.57 66.88 54.11
CA THR A 102 24.60 67.52 54.96
C THR A 102 24.27 68.99 55.18
N SER A 103 23.80 69.72 54.16
CA SER A 103 23.37 71.12 54.34
C SER A 103 22.17 71.26 55.28
N ILE A 104 21.20 70.33 55.25
CA ILE A 104 20.08 70.33 56.21
C ILE A 104 20.60 70.11 57.64
N ILE A 105 21.48 69.13 57.83
CA ILE A 105 22.05 68.78 59.13
C ILE A 105 22.88 69.94 59.69
N ASP A 106 23.75 70.54 58.88
CA ASP A 106 24.62 71.64 59.30
C ASP A 106 23.82 72.89 59.67
N ASN A 107 22.80 73.26 58.89
CA ASN A 107 21.93 74.39 59.21
C ASN A 107 21.09 74.11 60.47
N ALA A 108 20.63 72.86 60.68
CA ALA A 108 19.93 72.47 61.91
C ALA A 108 20.84 72.54 63.14
N ALA A 109 22.10 72.10 63.01
CA ALA A 109 23.11 72.23 64.06
C ALA A 109 23.45 73.70 64.38
N GLN A 110 23.50 74.57 63.36
CA GLN A 110 23.69 76.01 63.57
C GLN A 110 22.50 76.66 64.29
N ILE A 111 21.25 76.28 63.97
CA ILE A 111 20.06 76.74 64.73
C ILE A 111 20.15 76.28 66.19
N ARG A 112 20.54 75.02 66.43
CA ARG A 112 20.74 74.45 67.76
C ARG A 112 21.71 75.29 68.61
N ASN A 113 22.83 75.72 68.01
CA ASN A 113 23.85 76.53 68.69
C ASN A 113 23.40 77.97 68.99
N ILE A 114 22.38 78.50 68.31
CA ILE A 114 21.82 79.84 68.57
C ILE A 114 20.71 79.80 69.63
N SER A 115 20.02 78.66 69.75
CA SER A 115 18.77 78.56 70.51
C SER A 115 18.89 78.34 72.02
N GLU A 116 20.09 78.30 72.60
CA GLU A 116 20.22 78.18 74.06
C GLU A 116 19.78 79.46 74.82
N GLU A 117 19.53 80.59 74.14
CA GLU A 117 19.18 81.86 74.83
C GLU A 117 17.85 82.55 74.44
N SER A 118 17.04 82.11 73.46
CA SER A 118 15.90 82.98 73.02
C SER A 118 14.64 82.37 72.36
N LEU A 119 14.42 81.04 72.36
CA LEU A 119 13.24 80.44 71.71
C LEU A 119 12.40 79.55 72.65
N PRO A 120 11.05 79.56 72.56
CA PRO A 120 10.18 78.69 73.36
C PRO A 120 10.41 77.20 73.06
N GLY A 121 10.49 76.37 74.11
CA GLY A 121 10.84 74.94 74.00
C GLY A 121 9.95 74.11 73.06
N ALA A 122 8.70 74.51 72.83
CA ALA A 122 7.82 73.86 71.85
C ALA A 122 8.31 74.04 70.40
N PHE A 123 8.80 75.24 70.04
CA PHE A 123 9.34 75.53 68.71
C PHE A 123 10.68 74.83 68.47
N ILE A 124 11.51 74.74 69.51
CA ILE A 124 12.75 73.96 69.51
C ILE A 124 12.47 72.48 69.30
N ASN A 125 11.47 71.91 69.99
CA ASN A 125 11.09 70.51 69.82
C ASN A 125 10.52 70.22 68.42
N THR A 126 9.77 71.16 67.82
CA THR A 126 9.32 71.05 66.43
C THR A 126 10.50 71.07 65.45
N ILE A 127 11.45 72.00 65.61
CA ILE A 127 12.68 72.05 64.80
C ILE A 127 13.55 70.80 65.00
N TYR A 128 13.58 70.24 66.22
CA TYR A 128 14.33 69.03 66.56
C TYR A 128 13.79 67.76 65.89
N ASN A 129 12.47 67.68 65.73
CA ASN A 129 11.81 66.47 65.23
C ASN A 129 11.55 66.47 63.72
N ILE A 130 11.50 67.63 63.05
CA ILE A 130 11.29 67.72 61.59
C ILE A 130 12.34 66.91 60.80
N PRO A 131 13.66 67.03 61.05
CA PRO A 131 14.65 66.24 60.31
C PRO A 131 14.47 64.74 60.51
N ASN A 132 14.15 64.30 61.74
CA ASN A 132 13.94 62.89 62.05
C ASN A 132 12.70 62.32 61.35
N GLU A 133 11.59 63.06 61.31
CA GLU A 133 10.37 62.63 60.61
C GLU A 133 10.55 62.63 59.08
N VAL A 134 11.27 63.61 58.53
CA VAL A 134 11.64 63.63 57.10
C VAL A 134 12.54 62.45 56.75
N VAL A 135 13.54 62.13 57.59
CA VAL A 135 14.42 60.96 57.40
C VAL A 135 13.64 59.66 57.48
N LYS A 136 12.73 59.48 58.46
CA LYS A 136 11.87 58.29 58.56
C LYS A 136 10.95 58.12 57.35
N ALA A 137 10.27 59.19 56.92
CA ALA A 137 9.38 59.16 55.77
C ALA A 137 10.15 58.82 54.48
N THR A 138 11.35 59.39 54.32
CA THR A 138 12.24 59.12 53.19
C THR A 138 12.73 57.67 53.21
N ASN A 139 13.14 57.14 54.37
CA ASN A 139 13.57 55.75 54.52
C ASN A 139 12.46 54.75 54.21
N ASN A 140 11.23 54.98 54.71
CA ASN A 140 10.08 54.12 54.41
C ASN A 140 9.73 54.09 52.90
N ILE A 141 9.86 55.22 52.21
CA ILE A 141 9.67 55.29 50.75
C ILE A 141 10.79 54.55 50.03
N LEU A 142 12.04 54.70 50.49
CA LEU A 142 13.21 54.01 49.94
C LEU A 142 13.10 52.50 50.10
N GLU A 143 12.66 52.02 51.27
CA GLU A 143 12.48 50.60 51.58
C GLU A 143 11.38 49.97 50.73
N LYS A 144 10.19 50.57 50.66
CA LYS A 144 9.11 50.11 49.76
C LYS A 144 9.51 50.09 48.28
N THR A 145 10.31 51.08 47.88
CA THR A 145 10.83 51.15 46.51
C THR A 145 11.85 50.03 46.27
N ALA A 146 12.72 49.73 47.25
CA ALA A 146 13.69 48.65 47.18
C ALA A 146 13.02 47.26 47.12
N ASP A 147 11.99 47.01 47.92
CA ASP A 147 11.24 45.74 47.90
C ASP A 147 10.58 45.48 46.54
N THR A 148 9.90 46.50 46.00
CA THR A 148 9.25 46.43 44.68
C THR A 148 10.26 46.14 43.55
N VAL A 149 11.49 46.62 43.72
CA VAL A 149 12.59 46.44 42.76
C VAL A 149 13.17 45.05 42.81
N VAL A 150 13.41 44.54 44.01
CA VAL A 150 13.87 43.16 44.22
C VAL A 150 12.85 42.21 43.61
N GLU A 151 11.56 42.40 43.86
CA GLU A 151 10.48 41.60 43.27
C GLU A 151 10.49 41.63 41.73
N ARG A 152 10.54 42.83 41.12
CA ARG A 152 10.59 42.97 39.65
C ARG A 152 11.85 42.34 39.04
N SER A 153 12.98 42.42 39.72
CA SER A 153 14.24 41.82 39.26
C SER A 153 14.19 40.29 39.28
N SER A 154 13.51 39.71 40.29
CA SER A 154 13.24 38.26 40.36
C SER A 154 12.36 37.82 39.20
N ASN A 155 11.25 38.52 38.98
CA ASN A 155 10.30 38.21 37.89
C ASN A 155 10.97 38.31 36.51
N TYR A 156 11.87 39.27 36.30
CA TYR A 156 12.62 39.40 35.04
C TYR A 156 13.60 38.24 34.84
N LYS A 157 14.28 37.79 35.90
CA LYS A 157 15.19 36.64 35.84
C LYS A 157 14.43 35.37 35.45
N GLU A 158 13.30 35.11 36.10
CA GLU A 158 12.41 33.98 35.80
C GLU A 158 11.95 34.01 34.34
N ALA A 159 11.45 35.16 33.86
CA ALA A 159 11.03 35.31 32.47
C ALA A 159 12.17 35.04 31.46
N LYS A 160 13.39 35.49 31.76
CA LYS A 160 14.57 35.24 30.92
C LYS A 160 14.93 33.75 30.86
N GLU A 161 14.83 33.04 32.00
CA GLU A 161 15.06 31.60 32.06
C GLU A 161 13.99 30.82 31.28
N THR A 162 12.71 31.21 31.39
CA THR A 162 11.62 30.64 30.59
C THR A 162 11.83 30.86 29.10
N ILE A 163 12.20 32.07 28.66
CA ILE A 163 12.49 32.35 27.25
C ILE A 163 13.65 31.49 26.73
N ALA A 164 14.71 31.32 27.55
CA ALA A 164 15.84 30.47 27.19
C ALA A 164 15.44 28.99 27.05
N LYS A 165 14.55 28.49 27.92
CA LYS A 165 13.99 27.14 27.83
C LYS A 165 13.13 26.97 26.57
N ASN A 166 12.16 27.86 26.33
CA ASN A 166 11.28 27.81 25.17
C ASN A 166 12.07 27.88 23.86
N LYS A 167 13.14 28.68 23.80
CA LYS A 167 14.02 28.74 22.62
C LYS A 167 14.67 27.39 22.31
N LYS A 168 15.06 26.62 23.33
CA LYS A 168 15.64 25.28 23.13
C LYS A 168 14.57 24.29 22.62
N GLU A 169 13.37 24.35 23.17
CA GLU A 169 12.23 23.51 22.75
C GLU A 169 11.85 23.79 21.28
N ILE A 170 11.75 25.07 20.89
CA ILE A 170 11.47 25.47 19.49
C ILE A 170 12.53 24.92 18.52
N GLU A 171 13.80 24.92 18.90
CA GLU A 171 14.87 24.39 18.04
C GLU A 171 14.78 22.86 17.91
N GLN A 172 14.30 22.16 18.94
CA GLN A 172 14.03 20.72 18.87
C GLN A 172 12.83 20.43 17.97
N ASP A 173 11.73 21.17 18.13
CA ASP A 173 10.53 21.04 17.30
C ASP A 173 10.84 21.28 15.82
N LYS A 174 11.67 22.29 15.52
CA LYS A 174 12.12 22.58 14.16
C LYS A 174 12.84 21.39 13.52
N LYS A 175 13.71 20.70 14.27
CA LYS A 175 14.40 19.48 13.79
C LYS A 175 13.42 18.34 13.53
N GLN A 176 12.44 18.15 14.41
CA GLN A 176 11.40 17.13 14.22
C GLN A 176 10.55 17.41 12.98
N ILE A 177 10.16 18.66 12.74
CA ILE A 177 9.42 19.08 11.54
C ILE A 177 10.22 18.79 10.26
N GLU A 178 11.54 19.03 10.27
CA GLU A 178 12.39 18.72 9.11
C GLU A 178 12.42 17.22 8.79
N ILE A 179 12.53 16.37 9.83
CA ILE A 179 12.49 14.91 9.68
C ILE A 179 11.14 14.46 9.11
N ILE A 180 10.03 14.98 9.65
CA ILE A 180 8.68 14.69 9.15
C ILE A 180 8.55 15.09 7.67
N GLY A 181 9.10 16.25 7.29
CA GLY A 181 9.14 16.71 5.90
C GLY A 181 9.85 15.74 4.97
N LYS A 182 11.04 15.24 5.36
CA LYS A 182 11.79 14.24 4.59
C LYS A 182 11.04 12.91 4.46
N ASN A 183 10.43 12.45 5.55
CA ASN A 183 9.64 11.22 5.55
C ASN A 183 8.43 11.33 4.62
N ASN A 184 7.71 12.46 4.66
CA ASN A 184 6.56 12.71 3.78
C ASN A 184 6.97 12.71 2.30
N GLN A 185 8.13 13.26 1.94
CA GLN A 185 8.64 13.18 0.57
C GLN A 185 8.95 11.75 0.14
N GLY A 186 9.49 10.92 1.05
CA GLY A 186 9.71 9.49 0.81
C GLY A 186 8.39 8.76 0.53
N LEU A 187 7.40 8.94 1.40
CA LEU A 187 6.07 8.34 1.27
C LEU A 187 5.37 8.76 -0.03
N GLN A 188 5.50 10.03 -0.46
CA GLN A 188 4.94 10.48 -1.74
C GLN A 188 5.54 9.75 -2.95
N LYS A 189 6.85 9.44 -2.92
CA LYS A 189 7.49 8.65 -3.99
C LYS A 189 6.99 7.20 -3.99
N GLU A 190 6.84 6.59 -2.82
CA GLU A 190 6.29 5.24 -2.69
C GLU A 190 4.85 5.16 -3.19
N VAL A 191 4.00 6.11 -2.80
CA VAL A 191 2.62 6.21 -3.30
C VAL A 191 2.60 6.31 -4.83
N LYS A 192 3.44 7.16 -5.43
CA LYS A 192 3.54 7.27 -6.90
C LYS A 192 3.92 5.94 -7.55
N ASN A 193 4.87 5.22 -6.99
CA ASN A 193 5.28 3.90 -7.49
C ASN A 193 4.15 2.87 -7.37
N ILE A 194 3.41 2.88 -6.25
CA ILE A 194 2.25 1.99 -6.05
C ILE A 194 1.14 2.33 -7.05
N THR A 195 0.83 3.61 -7.27
CA THR A 195 -0.16 4.03 -8.26
C THR A 195 0.18 3.52 -9.65
N GLN A 196 1.46 3.60 -10.07
CA GLN A 196 1.89 3.06 -11.35
C GLN A 196 1.66 1.55 -11.44
N LYS A 197 2.08 0.78 -10.43
CA LYS A 197 1.86 -0.68 -10.39
C LYS A 197 0.38 -1.06 -10.46
N VAL A 198 -0.48 -0.33 -9.75
CA VAL A 198 -1.93 -0.55 -9.80
C VAL A 198 -2.49 -0.32 -11.20
N ASN A 199 -2.02 0.72 -11.90
CA ASN A 199 -2.43 0.96 -13.28
C ASN A 199 -1.95 -0.15 -14.22
N ASP A 200 -0.70 -0.60 -14.08
CA ASP A 200 -0.14 -1.69 -14.87
C ASP A 200 -0.93 -3.00 -14.66
N TYR A 201 -1.27 -3.34 -13.41
CA TYR A 201 -2.15 -4.47 -13.10
C TYR A 201 -3.55 -4.31 -13.70
N GLY A 202 -4.09 -3.08 -13.74
CA GLY A 202 -5.35 -2.80 -14.42
C GLY A 202 -5.32 -3.14 -15.92
N VAL A 203 -4.21 -2.86 -16.59
CA VAL A 203 -3.99 -3.22 -18.01
C VAL A 203 -3.91 -4.74 -18.18
N GLU A 204 -3.13 -5.43 -17.34
CA GLU A 204 -2.99 -6.89 -17.36
C GLU A 204 -4.34 -7.60 -17.14
N ILE A 205 -5.14 -7.14 -16.17
CA ILE A 205 -6.48 -7.69 -15.90
C ILE A 205 -7.39 -7.57 -17.14
N ASN A 206 -7.36 -6.42 -17.83
CA ASN A 206 -8.15 -6.24 -19.04
C ASN A 206 -7.71 -7.19 -20.17
N GLN A 207 -6.39 -7.40 -20.33
CA GLN A 207 -5.88 -8.36 -21.31
C GLN A 207 -6.31 -9.80 -20.98
N VAL A 208 -6.26 -10.19 -19.71
CA VAL A 208 -6.73 -11.51 -19.25
C VAL A 208 -8.23 -11.66 -19.52
N LYS A 209 -9.04 -10.63 -19.23
CA LYS A 209 -10.48 -10.65 -19.47
C LYS A 209 -10.83 -10.88 -20.95
N GLU A 210 -10.12 -10.23 -21.87
CA GLU A 210 -10.32 -10.44 -23.30
C GLU A 210 -9.88 -11.86 -23.74
N LYS A 211 -8.76 -12.37 -23.22
CA LYS A 211 -8.34 -13.76 -23.48
C LYS A 211 -9.38 -14.77 -22.97
N THR A 212 -9.95 -14.56 -21.78
CA THR A 212 -10.99 -15.42 -21.21
C THR A 212 -12.23 -15.47 -22.10
N LYS A 213 -12.68 -14.32 -22.65
CA LYS A 213 -13.81 -14.29 -23.60
C LYS A 213 -13.55 -15.14 -24.85
N VAL A 214 -12.32 -15.08 -25.39
CA VAL A 214 -11.93 -15.89 -26.56
C VAL A 214 -11.95 -17.37 -26.21
N VAL A 215 -11.39 -17.76 -25.05
CA VAL A 215 -11.41 -19.14 -24.57
C VAL A 215 -12.84 -19.64 -24.40
N GLU A 216 -13.71 -18.88 -23.74
CA GLU A 216 -15.12 -19.23 -23.55
C GLU A 216 -15.85 -19.46 -24.88
N LYS A 217 -15.58 -18.62 -25.88
CA LYS A 217 -16.14 -18.80 -27.23
C LYS A 217 -15.63 -20.10 -27.86
N SER A 218 -14.31 -20.32 -27.88
CA SER A 218 -13.73 -21.56 -28.41
C SER A 218 -14.24 -22.81 -27.69
N THR A 219 -14.45 -22.75 -26.37
CA THR A 219 -15.03 -23.87 -25.60
C THR A 219 -16.47 -24.16 -26.03
N ARG A 220 -17.29 -23.13 -26.30
CA ARG A 220 -18.65 -23.32 -26.82
C ARG A 220 -18.63 -23.97 -28.21
N ASP A 221 -17.78 -23.49 -29.11
CA ASP A 221 -17.66 -24.01 -30.47
C ASP A 221 -17.21 -25.49 -30.46
N VAL A 222 -16.23 -25.84 -29.61
CA VAL A 222 -15.81 -27.25 -29.42
C VAL A 222 -16.94 -28.12 -28.88
N LEU A 223 -17.71 -27.63 -27.90
CA LEU A 223 -18.82 -28.38 -27.33
C LEU A 223 -19.92 -28.66 -28.37
N GLU A 224 -20.20 -27.69 -29.24
CA GLU A 224 -21.13 -27.86 -30.36
C GLU A 224 -20.63 -28.91 -31.35
N ASN A 225 -19.36 -28.84 -31.74
CA ASN A 225 -18.73 -29.83 -32.62
C ASN A 225 -18.75 -31.25 -32.04
N VAL A 226 -18.48 -31.39 -30.73
CA VAL A 226 -18.56 -32.68 -30.03
C VAL A 226 -19.99 -33.22 -30.04
N ARG A 227 -20.99 -32.38 -29.77
CA ARG A 227 -22.40 -32.77 -29.85
C ARG A 227 -22.80 -33.22 -31.26
N GLY A 228 -22.41 -32.48 -32.29
CA GLY A 228 -22.65 -32.84 -33.68
C GLY A 228 -21.99 -34.17 -34.06
N THR A 229 -20.74 -34.38 -33.64
CA THR A 229 -20.01 -35.63 -33.86
C THR A 229 -20.70 -36.81 -33.17
N GLN A 230 -21.17 -36.63 -31.93
CA GLN A 230 -21.87 -37.68 -31.18
C GLN A 230 -23.20 -38.07 -31.85
N GLN A 231 -23.94 -37.10 -32.40
CA GLN A 231 -25.16 -37.36 -33.16
C GLN A 231 -24.86 -38.14 -34.45
N LEU A 232 -23.84 -37.74 -35.20
CA LEU A 232 -23.42 -38.44 -36.42
C LEU A 232 -22.98 -39.88 -36.11
N LEU A 233 -22.22 -40.08 -35.02
CA LEU A 233 -21.81 -41.41 -34.59
C LEU A 233 -22.99 -42.31 -34.24
N SER A 234 -24.00 -41.78 -33.54
CA SER A 234 -25.24 -42.50 -33.22
C SER A 234 -26.01 -42.90 -34.50
N THR A 235 -26.15 -41.98 -35.45
CA THR A 235 -26.77 -42.25 -36.75
C THR A 235 -26.00 -43.33 -37.52
N ASN A 236 -24.69 -43.20 -37.64
CA ASN A 236 -23.85 -44.16 -38.35
C ASN A 236 -23.88 -45.54 -37.70
N THR A 237 -23.88 -45.60 -36.36
CA THR A 237 -24.01 -46.88 -35.62
C THR A 237 -25.33 -47.57 -35.96
N ASN A 238 -26.43 -46.82 -36.04
CA ASN A 238 -27.73 -47.36 -36.45
C ASN A 238 -27.76 -47.82 -37.91
N LEU A 239 -27.16 -47.05 -38.82
CA LEU A 239 -27.03 -47.44 -40.23
C LEU A 239 -26.20 -48.71 -40.39
N ILE A 240 -25.05 -48.82 -39.70
CA ILE A 240 -24.20 -50.01 -39.72
C ILE A 240 -24.97 -51.23 -39.19
N ARG A 241 -25.71 -51.07 -38.08
CA ARG A 241 -26.55 -52.14 -37.53
C ARG A 241 -27.60 -52.61 -38.54
N ASN A 242 -28.30 -51.67 -39.19
CA ASN A 242 -29.30 -51.99 -40.21
C ASN A 242 -28.67 -52.69 -41.43
N ASN A 243 -27.57 -52.16 -41.97
CA ASN A 243 -26.86 -52.76 -43.09
C ASN A 243 -26.35 -54.18 -42.74
N THR A 244 -25.87 -54.38 -41.52
CA THR A 244 -25.43 -55.69 -41.03
C THR A 244 -26.59 -56.69 -41.04
N ASN A 245 -27.77 -56.29 -40.57
CA ASN A 245 -28.97 -57.12 -40.59
C ASN A 245 -29.40 -57.44 -42.02
N GLU A 246 -29.40 -56.46 -42.91
CA GLU A 246 -29.75 -56.64 -44.33
C GLU A 246 -28.78 -57.58 -45.04
N ILE A 247 -27.47 -57.42 -44.82
CA ILE A 247 -26.45 -58.34 -45.34
C ILE A 247 -26.67 -59.76 -44.84
N ASN A 248 -27.01 -59.94 -43.55
CA ASN A 248 -27.29 -61.27 -43.00
C ASN A 248 -28.55 -61.91 -43.62
N HIS A 249 -29.57 -61.10 -43.90
CA HIS A 249 -30.76 -61.56 -44.64
C HIS A 249 -30.40 -61.96 -46.08
N ILE A 250 -29.66 -61.12 -46.80
CA ILE A 250 -29.22 -61.40 -48.17
C ILE A 250 -28.37 -62.69 -48.22
N LYS A 251 -27.42 -62.86 -47.28
CA LYS A 251 -26.61 -64.09 -47.18
C LYS A 251 -27.47 -65.33 -47.01
N THR A 252 -28.46 -65.27 -46.12
CA THR A 252 -29.40 -66.38 -45.89
C THR A 252 -30.23 -66.67 -47.15
N ASP A 253 -30.77 -65.65 -47.81
CA ASP A 253 -31.57 -65.82 -49.03
C ASP A 253 -30.72 -66.39 -50.18
N LEU A 254 -29.50 -65.89 -50.37
CA LEU A 254 -28.56 -66.41 -51.37
C LEU A 254 -28.20 -67.88 -51.11
N ASN A 255 -27.93 -68.27 -49.86
CA ASN A 255 -27.65 -69.65 -49.51
C ASN A 255 -28.85 -70.56 -49.83
N ASN A 256 -30.07 -70.11 -49.51
CA ASN A 256 -31.30 -70.85 -49.82
C ASN A 256 -31.49 -71.01 -51.34
N ARG A 257 -31.34 -69.93 -52.10
CA ARG A 257 -31.42 -69.97 -53.57
C ARG A 257 -30.33 -70.83 -54.18
N TYR A 258 -29.10 -70.75 -53.69
CA TYR A 258 -27.98 -71.59 -54.14
C TYR A 258 -28.30 -73.07 -53.94
N ASN A 259 -28.77 -73.44 -52.74
CA ASN A 259 -29.18 -74.81 -52.44
C ASN A 259 -30.34 -75.28 -53.33
N GLN A 260 -31.33 -74.43 -53.55
CA GLN A 260 -32.45 -74.73 -54.47
C GLN A 260 -31.98 -74.93 -55.91
N VAL A 261 -31.10 -74.06 -56.42
CA VAL A 261 -30.54 -74.18 -57.78
C VAL A 261 -29.69 -75.45 -57.88
N ASN A 262 -28.80 -75.71 -56.92
CA ASN A 262 -27.99 -76.92 -56.90
C ASN A 262 -28.85 -78.19 -56.88
N ASN A 263 -29.93 -78.20 -56.08
CA ASN A 263 -30.88 -79.30 -56.04
C ASN A 263 -31.63 -79.47 -57.36
N LYS A 264 -32.09 -78.38 -57.99
CA LYS A 264 -32.72 -78.40 -59.32
C LYS A 264 -31.77 -78.92 -60.39
N VAL A 265 -30.51 -78.47 -60.39
CA VAL A 265 -29.48 -78.94 -61.33
C VAL A 265 -29.21 -80.43 -61.13
N LYS A 266 -29.00 -80.89 -59.89
CA LYS A 266 -28.80 -82.31 -59.58
C LYS A 266 -30.02 -83.16 -59.95
N HIS A 267 -31.22 -82.66 -59.69
CA HIS A 267 -32.47 -83.33 -60.06
C HIS A 267 -32.64 -83.41 -61.58
N ASN A 268 -32.35 -82.34 -62.29
CA ASN A 268 -32.40 -82.30 -63.76
C ASN A 268 -31.37 -83.24 -64.38
N ARG A 269 -30.13 -83.25 -63.86
CA ARG A 269 -29.09 -84.21 -64.28
C ARG A 269 -29.56 -85.64 -64.06
N ASN A 270 -30.04 -85.98 -62.86
CA ASN A 270 -30.55 -87.32 -62.56
C ASN A 270 -31.71 -87.73 -63.49
N THR A 271 -32.64 -86.81 -63.77
CA THR A 271 -33.78 -87.05 -64.65
C THR A 271 -33.33 -87.23 -66.10
N SER A 272 -32.41 -86.40 -66.57
CA SER A 272 -31.82 -86.52 -67.91
C SER A 272 -31.03 -87.82 -68.06
N SER A 273 -30.19 -88.18 -67.08
CA SER A 273 -29.41 -89.42 -67.07
C SER A 273 -30.32 -90.66 -67.09
N ARG A 274 -31.46 -90.63 -66.38
CA ARG A 274 -32.50 -91.66 -66.48
C ARG A 274 -33.12 -91.73 -67.87
N GLY A 275 -33.45 -90.59 -68.48
CA GLY A 275 -33.97 -90.53 -69.84
C GLY A 275 -32.99 -91.11 -70.87
N ILE A 276 -31.70 -90.77 -70.77
CA ILE A 276 -30.64 -91.29 -71.65
C ILE A 276 -30.46 -92.80 -71.43
N ALA A 277 -30.39 -93.26 -70.18
CA ALA A 277 -30.33 -94.70 -69.88
C ALA A 277 -31.54 -95.45 -70.47
N SER A 278 -32.73 -94.85 -70.41
CA SER A 278 -33.97 -95.38 -70.98
C SER A 278 -33.89 -95.51 -72.50
N ILE A 279 -33.41 -94.47 -73.19
CA ILE A 279 -33.21 -94.49 -74.64
C ILE A 279 -32.15 -95.53 -75.04
N ALA A 280 -31.04 -95.63 -74.30
CA ALA A 280 -30.02 -96.65 -74.52
C ALA A 280 -30.56 -98.07 -74.33
N ALA A 281 -31.45 -98.28 -73.35
CA ALA A 281 -32.16 -99.54 -73.16
C ALA A 281 -33.07 -99.84 -74.36
N MET A 282 -33.85 -98.85 -74.81
CA MET A 282 -34.76 -98.97 -75.95
C MET A 282 -34.03 -99.23 -77.27
N SER A 283 -32.86 -98.61 -77.49
CA SER A 283 -32.06 -98.81 -78.71
C SER A 283 -31.50 -100.22 -78.80
N ASN A 284 -31.14 -100.83 -77.66
CA ASN A 284 -30.61 -102.20 -77.60
C ASN A 284 -31.66 -103.30 -77.73
N ILE A 285 -32.96 -102.97 -77.78
CA ILE A 285 -34.02 -103.96 -78.06
C ILE A 285 -33.81 -104.52 -79.48
N PRO A 286 -33.56 -105.83 -79.65
CA PRO A 286 -33.31 -106.43 -80.96
C PRO A 286 -34.48 -106.22 -81.91
N LEU A 287 -34.16 -105.85 -83.16
CA LEU A 287 -35.15 -105.75 -84.23
C LEU A 287 -35.43 -107.14 -84.83
N PRO A 288 -36.64 -107.41 -85.33
CA PRO A 288 -36.95 -108.64 -86.05
C PRO A 288 -36.04 -108.79 -87.27
N ALA A 289 -35.20 -109.83 -87.29
CA ALA A 289 -34.33 -110.15 -88.44
C ALA A 289 -35.05 -110.95 -89.54
N ILE A 290 -36.33 -111.30 -89.36
CA ILE A 290 -37.10 -112.18 -90.25
C ILE A 290 -38.35 -111.46 -90.77
N VAL A 291 -38.49 -111.43 -92.10
CA VAL A 291 -39.63 -110.85 -92.82
C VAL A 291 -40.95 -111.51 -92.40
N GLY A 292 -41.99 -110.70 -92.21
CA GLY A 292 -43.35 -111.13 -91.84
C GLY A 292 -43.57 -111.37 -90.35
N LYS A 293 -42.51 -111.39 -89.52
CA LYS A 293 -42.59 -111.72 -88.09
C LYS A 293 -42.64 -110.48 -87.19
N THR A 294 -43.38 -110.62 -86.10
CA THR A 294 -43.39 -109.67 -84.97
C THR A 294 -42.42 -110.17 -83.90
N THR A 295 -41.56 -109.29 -83.39
CA THR A 295 -40.63 -109.58 -82.30
C THR A 295 -40.96 -108.72 -81.10
N VAL A 296 -40.99 -109.34 -79.92
CA VAL A 296 -40.99 -108.65 -78.63
C VAL A 296 -39.61 -108.79 -78.04
N GLY A 297 -39.03 -107.69 -77.58
CA GLY A 297 -37.71 -107.69 -76.99
C GLY A 297 -37.63 -106.79 -75.77
N ILE A 298 -36.67 -107.09 -74.91
CA ILE A 298 -36.31 -106.30 -73.75
C ILE A 298 -34.87 -105.81 -73.90
N GLY A 299 -34.59 -104.64 -73.35
CA GLY A 299 -33.26 -104.04 -73.36
C GLY A 299 -32.95 -103.39 -72.03
N ILE A 300 -31.67 -103.35 -71.68
CA ILE A 300 -31.16 -102.66 -70.50
C ILE A 300 -30.19 -101.58 -70.94
N GLY A 301 -30.18 -100.46 -70.22
CA GLY A 301 -29.32 -99.32 -70.50
C GLY A 301 -28.78 -98.74 -69.20
N HIS A 302 -27.52 -98.33 -69.20
CA HIS A 302 -26.86 -97.72 -68.05
C HIS A 302 -26.15 -96.45 -68.47
N TYR A 303 -26.39 -95.35 -67.77
CA TYR A 303 -25.75 -94.06 -68.02
C TYR A 303 -25.68 -93.21 -66.74
N ASP A 304 -24.52 -92.62 -66.44
CA ASP A 304 -24.29 -91.70 -65.30
C ASP A 304 -24.91 -92.20 -63.97
N GLN A 305 -24.59 -93.45 -63.60
CA GLN A 305 -25.06 -94.14 -62.39
C GLN A 305 -26.58 -94.32 -62.31
N LYS A 306 -27.27 -94.35 -63.45
CA LYS A 306 -28.69 -94.69 -63.58
C LYS A 306 -28.85 -95.86 -64.55
N THR A 307 -29.69 -96.81 -64.17
CA THR A 307 -30.03 -97.97 -64.99
C THR A 307 -31.50 -97.86 -65.39
N ALA A 308 -31.80 -98.27 -66.62
CA ALA A 308 -33.14 -98.32 -67.17
C ALA A 308 -33.40 -99.68 -67.83
N LEU A 309 -34.67 -100.05 -67.85
CA LEU A 309 -35.19 -101.24 -68.51
C LEU A 309 -36.18 -100.80 -69.57
N ALA A 310 -36.13 -101.40 -70.74
CA ALA A 310 -37.06 -101.13 -71.81
C ALA A 310 -37.65 -102.41 -72.39
N ALA A 311 -38.87 -102.31 -72.88
CA ALA A 311 -39.55 -103.36 -73.60
C ALA A 311 -40.15 -102.77 -74.88
N GLY A 312 -40.18 -103.55 -75.94
CA GLY A 312 -40.67 -103.08 -77.23
C GLY A 312 -41.10 -104.20 -78.14
N VAL A 313 -41.92 -103.83 -79.10
CA VAL A 313 -42.41 -104.71 -80.16
C VAL A 313 -42.05 -104.10 -81.50
N GLY A 314 -41.55 -104.93 -82.40
CA GLY A 314 -41.24 -104.52 -83.77
C GLY A 314 -41.77 -105.53 -84.77
N ARG A 315 -42.05 -105.07 -85.99
CA ARG A 315 -42.47 -105.92 -87.10
C ARG A 315 -41.74 -105.53 -88.37
N TYR A 316 -41.24 -106.53 -89.09
CA TYR A 316 -40.69 -106.36 -90.43
C TYR A 316 -41.72 -106.86 -91.46
N TYR A 317 -42.15 -105.98 -92.35
CA TYR A 317 -43.15 -106.26 -93.37
C TYR A 317 -42.49 -106.75 -94.66
N GLU A 318 -43.23 -107.53 -95.45
CA GLU A 318 -42.76 -108.10 -96.72
C GLU A 318 -42.42 -107.05 -97.79
N ASN A 319 -42.97 -105.85 -97.65
CA ASN A 319 -42.73 -104.72 -98.55
C ASN A 319 -41.45 -103.92 -98.23
N GLY A 320 -40.50 -104.48 -97.47
CA GLY A 320 -39.25 -103.80 -97.08
C GLY A 320 -39.39 -102.76 -95.97
N THR A 321 -40.60 -102.58 -95.39
CA THR A 321 -40.82 -101.62 -94.29
C THR A 321 -40.65 -102.29 -92.92
N ALA A 322 -39.99 -101.63 -91.98
CA ALA A 322 -39.92 -102.03 -90.57
C ALA A 322 -40.63 -101.01 -89.68
N MET A 323 -41.27 -101.47 -88.60
CA MET A 323 -41.71 -100.60 -87.51
C MET A 323 -41.21 -101.13 -86.17
N LYS A 324 -40.91 -100.21 -85.25
CA LYS A 324 -40.57 -100.51 -83.85
C LYS A 324 -41.31 -99.55 -82.93
N LEU A 325 -41.92 -100.10 -81.89
CA LEU A 325 -42.50 -99.37 -80.77
C LEU A 325 -41.83 -99.85 -79.49
N SER A 326 -41.48 -98.94 -78.60
CA SER A 326 -40.78 -99.25 -77.36
C SER A 326 -41.16 -98.30 -76.24
N VAL A 327 -41.10 -98.83 -75.03
CA VAL A 327 -41.29 -98.09 -73.78
C VAL A 327 -40.11 -98.40 -72.87
N GLY A 328 -39.62 -97.38 -72.18
CA GLY A 328 -38.49 -97.48 -71.26
C GLY A 328 -38.84 -96.92 -69.89
N LEU A 329 -38.41 -97.61 -68.85
CA LEU A 329 -38.62 -97.26 -67.45
C LEU A 329 -37.25 -97.13 -66.77
N ALA A 330 -37.02 -95.95 -66.19
CA ALA A 330 -35.79 -95.63 -65.45
C ALA A 330 -36.15 -95.03 -64.10
N GLY A 331 -36.34 -95.87 -63.08
CA GLY A 331 -36.87 -95.42 -61.79
C GLY A 331 -38.32 -94.94 -61.93
N SER A 332 -38.61 -93.67 -61.60
CA SER A 332 -39.95 -93.07 -61.72
C SER A 332 -40.22 -92.37 -63.06
N GLN A 333 -39.31 -92.48 -64.03
CA GLN A 333 -39.42 -91.83 -65.33
C GLN A 333 -39.79 -92.85 -66.40
N LEU A 334 -40.88 -92.57 -67.11
CA LEU A 334 -41.36 -93.33 -68.27
C LEU A 334 -40.95 -92.59 -69.55
N SER A 335 -40.40 -93.33 -70.50
CA SER A 335 -40.08 -92.85 -71.84
C SER A 335 -40.77 -93.74 -72.86
N VAL A 336 -41.24 -93.14 -73.96
CA VAL A 336 -41.89 -93.86 -75.04
C VAL A 336 -41.24 -93.43 -76.36
N GLY A 337 -41.09 -94.35 -77.29
CA GLY A 337 -40.44 -94.07 -78.56
C GLY A 337 -40.78 -95.10 -79.61
N GLY A 338 -40.87 -94.65 -80.85
CA GLY A 338 -41.16 -95.49 -82.00
C GLY A 338 -40.54 -94.94 -83.26
N GLY A 339 -40.38 -95.80 -84.25
CA GLY A 339 -39.80 -95.45 -85.54
C GLY A 339 -40.20 -96.42 -86.62
N VAL A 340 -40.14 -95.95 -87.86
CA VAL A 340 -40.37 -96.74 -89.08
C VAL A 340 -39.18 -96.57 -90.01
N SER A 341 -38.84 -97.61 -90.75
CA SER A 341 -37.77 -97.58 -91.75
C SER A 341 -38.19 -98.32 -93.00
N TYR A 342 -37.59 -98.00 -94.14
CA TYR A 342 -37.82 -98.66 -95.41
C TYR A 342 -36.48 -99.06 -96.02
N SER A 343 -36.37 -100.31 -96.45
CA SER A 343 -35.18 -100.90 -97.05
C SER A 343 -35.50 -101.29 -98.49
N PHE A 344 -34.65 -100.89 -99.43
CA PHE A 344 -34.79 -101.15 -100.87
C PHE A 344 -33.63 -101.99 -101.41
#